data_AF-A0A955KI29-F1
#
_entry.id   AF-A0A955KI29-F1
#
_cell.length_a   1.000
_cell.length_b   1.000
_cell.length_c   1.000
_cell.angle_alpha   90.00
_cell.angle_beta   90.00
_cell.angle_gamma   90.00
#
_symmetry.space_group_name_H-M   'P 1'
#
loop_
_entity.id
_entity.type
_entity.pdbx_description
1 polymer ?
#
loop_
_entity_poly.entity_id
_entity_poly.type
_entity_poly.pdbx_seq_one_letter_code
_entity_poly.pdbx_strand_id
1 'polypeptide(L)'
;EWKLVSHIFLSISHCKNWAVANCVPTEEIEGLGVDIEKIRDFSDETIRSFLTTEEYELYLKISDLEKPKFATLYWSIKESFLKALGTGIRTHPRHVSIDQSGTNTFTICFSKLHYTKKPIVFYKLLEGSYIMTNTIIPRPQ
;
A
#
# COMPACT_ATOMS: atom_id res chain seq x y z
N GLU A 1 -0.17 -33.54 9.00
CA GLU A 1 -0.96 -33.12 10.19
C GLU A 1 -1.67 -31.82 9.85
N TRP A 2 -2.96 -31.71 10.17
CA TRP A 2 -3.71 -30.47 9.99
C TRP A 2 -3.51 -29.59 11.22
N LYS A 3 -2.90 -28.42 11.05
CA LYS A 3 -2.74 -27.44 12.13
C LYS A 3 -3.95 -26.52 12.11
N LEU A 4 -4.71 -26.52 13.20
CA LEU A 4 -5.79 -25.55 13.41
C LEU A 4 -5.13 -24.17 13.58
N VAL A 5 -5.48 -23.22 12.72
CA VAL A 5 -5.16 -21.79 12.87
C VAL A 5 -6.39 -21.06 13.40
N SER A 6 -6.20 -20.12 14.32
CA SER A 6 -7.31 -19.37 14.92
C SER A 6 -7.70 -18.14 14.10
N HIS A 7 -6.80 -17.68 13.22
CA HIS A 7 -7.01 -16.53 12.36
C HIS A 7 -6.69 -16.81 10.89
N ILE A 8 -7.57 -16.33 10.01
CA ILE A 8 -7.37 -16.26 8.57
C ILE A 8 -7.49 -14.80 8.16
N PHE A 9 -6.44 -14.26 7.56
CA PHE A 9 -6.47 -12.92 7.00
C PHE A 9 -6.88 -12.98 5.53
N LEU A 10 -7.83 -12.13 5.15
CA LEU A 10 -8.31 -11.98 3.77
C LEU A 10 -8.23 -10.52 3.37
N SER A 11 -7.60 -10.25 2.22
CA SER A 11 -7.65 -8.94 1.57
C SER A 11 -7.89 -9.11 0.08
N ILE A 12 -8.76 -8.29 -0.49
CA ILE A 12 -9.19 -8.36 -1.89
C ILE A 12 -9.07 -6.97 -2.52
N SER A 13 -8.65 -6.90 -3.77
CA SER A 13 -8.74 -5.70 -4.59
C SER A 13 -9.05 -6.03 -6.04
N HIS A 14 -9.59 -5.08 -6.79
CA HIS A 14 -9.80 -5.20 -8.22
C HIS A 14 -9.53 -3.87 -8.93
N CYS A 15 -9.07 -3.92 -10.17
CA CYS A 15 -9.01 -2.77 -11.05
C CYS A 15 -9.13 -3.20 -12.51
N LYS A 16 -10.16 -2.67 -13.19
CA LYS A 16 -10.51 -3.01 -14.57
C LYS A 16 -10.64 -4.53 -14.74
N ASN A 17 -9.71 -5.16 -15.46
CA ASN A 17 -9.76 -6.58 -15.82
C ASN A 17 -9.07 -7.49 -14.80
N TRP A 18 -8.48 -6.91 -13.75
CA TRP A 18 -7.73 -7.65 -12.74
C TRP A 18 -8.47 -7.67 -11.41
N ALA A 19 -8.43 -8.82 -10.76
CA ALA A 19 -8.78 -9.00 -9.36
C ALA A 19 -7.66 -9.78 -8.66
N VAL A 20 -7.41 -9.45 -7.40
CA VAL A 20 -6.42 -10.10 -6.56
C VAL A 20 -7.01 -10.36 -5.19
N ALA A 21 -6.69 -11.53 -4.62
CA ALA A 21 -7.06 -11.87 -3.26
C ALA A 21 -5.86 -12.55 -2.57
N ASN A 22 -5.51 -12.06 -1.39
CA ASN A 22 -4.59 -12.74 -0.49
C ASN A 22 -5.37 -13.40 0.64
N CYS A 23 -5.11 -14.68 0.88
CA CYS A 23 -5.67 -15.43 2.00
C CYS A 23 -4.53 -16.14 2.73
N VAL A 24 -4.29 -15.79 3.99
CA VAL A 24 -3.17 -16.33 4.77
C VAL A 24 -3.66 -16.84 6.13
N PRO A 25 -3.63 -18.16 6.37
CA PRO A 25 -3.84 -18.75 7.69
C PRO A 25 -2.55 -18.66 8.52
N THR A 26 -2.44 -17.68 9.42
CA THR A 26 -1.24 -17.50 10.24
C THR A 26 -1.52 -16.75 11.55
N GLU A 27 -0.69 -17.01 12.55
CA GLU A 27 -0.64 -16.29 13.82
C GLU A 27 0.47 -15.23 13.86
N GLU A 28 1.33 -15.17 12.83
CA GLU A 28 2.54 -14.33 12.83
C GLU A 28 2.29 -12.88 12.38
N ILE A 29 1.10 -12.61 11.82
CA ILE A 29 0.72 -11.28 11.34
C ILE A 29 -0.53 -10.80 12.08
N GLU A 30 -0.72 -9.49 12.05
CA GLU A 30 -1.91 -8.82 12.58
C GLU A 30 -2.67 -8.01 11.52
N GLY A 31 -2.09 -7.87 10.33
CA GLY A 31 -2.71 -7.15 9.23
C GLY A 31 -2.19 -7.62 7.88
N LEU A 32 -3.11 -7.72 6.93
CA LEU A 32 -2.84 -8.11 5.54
C LEU A 32 -3.66 -7.21 4.62
N GLY A 33 -2.99 -6.62 3.65
CA GLY A 33 -3.63 -5.72 2.69
C GLY A 33 -3.11 -5.96 1.29
N VAL A 34 -4.00 -6.00 0.31
CA VAL A 34 -3.63 -6.03 -1.10
C VAL A 34 -4.35 -4.92 -1.84
N ASP A 35 -3.63 -4.33 -2.79
CA ASP A 35 -4.21 -3.40 -3.73
C ASP A 35 -3.69 -3.62 -5.15
N ILE A 36 -4.50 -3.28 -6.14
CA ILE A 36 -4.13 -3.37 -7.55
C ILE A 36 -4.72 -2.18 -8.30
N GLU A 37 -3.89 -1.46 -9.03
CA GLU A 37 -4.26 -0.23 -9.71
C GLU A 37 -3.65 -0.15 -11.11
N LYS A 38 -4.43 0.35 -12.07
CA LYS A 38 -3.92 0.66 -13.41
C LYS A 38 -3.14 1.97 -13.36
N ILE A 39 -1.93 1.97 -13.92
CA ILE A 39 -1.14 3.20 -14.09
C ILE A 39 -1.94 4.18 -14.93
N ARG A 40 -2.11 5.39 -14.38
CA ARG A 40 -2.88 6.45 -15.00
C ARG A 40 -2.41 7.82 -14.55
N ASP A 41 -2.80 8.83 -15.31
CA ASP A 41 -2.69 10.21 -14.88
C ASP A 41 -3.70 10.56 -13.80
N PHE A 42 -3.33 11.54 -12.98
CA PHE A 42 -4.15 12.12 -11.94
C PHE A 42 -4.14 13.64 -12.11
N SER A 43 -5.23 14.31 -11.75
CA SER A 43 -5.19 15.77 -11.61
C SER A 43 -4.26 16.14 -10.45
N ASP A 44 -3.66 17.33 -10.51
CA ASP A 44 -2.82 17.85 -9.42
C ASP A 44 -3.58 17.91 -8.09
N GLU A 45 -4.86 18.28 -8.14
CA GLU A 45 -5.76 18.24 -6.97
C GLU A 45 -5.87 16.84 -6.36
N THR A 46 -6.01 15.80 -7.19
CA THR A 46 -6.06 14.42 -6.71
C THR A 46 -4.72 13.99 -6.11
N ILE A 47 -3.60 14.34 -6.75
CA ILE A 47 -2.27 14.05 -6.20
C ILE A 47 -2.11 14.67 -4.81
N ARG A 48 -2.46 15.96 -4.67
CA ARG A 48 -2.40 16.68 -3.40
C ARG A 48 -3.34 16.13 -2.35
N SER A 49 -4.42 15.44 -2.73
CA SER A 49 -5.38 14.89 -1.77
C SER A 49 -4.84 13.64 -1.05
N PHE A 50 -3.88 12.90 -1.62
CA PHE A 50 -3.36 11.68 -0.98
C PHE A 50 -1.87 11.69 -0.64
N LEU A 51 -1.04 12.47 -1.33
CA LEU A 51 0.39 12.60 -1.00
C LEU A 51 0.59 13.49 0.23
N THR A 52 1.58 13.14 1.07
CA THR A 52 2.09 14.08 2.08
C THR A 52 2.83 15.22 1.38
N THR A 53 3.18 16.27 2.14
CA THR A 53 3.92 17.42 1.61
C THR A 53 5.27 16.98 1.04
N GLU A 54 5.98 16.11 1.75
CA GLU A 54 7.30 15.60 1.38
C GLU A 54 7.21 14.71 0.13
N GLU A 55 6.20 13.83 0.06
CA GLU A 55 5.97 12.98 -1.11
C GLU A 55 5.59 13.80 -2.35
N TYR A 56 4.83 14.89 -2.16
CA TYR A 56 4.49 15.81 -3.25
C TYR A 56 5.72 16.55 -3.76
N GLU A 57 6.61 16.99 -2.87
CA GLU A 57 7.89 17.60 -3.28
C GLU A 57 8.79 16.62 -4.06
N LEU A 58 8.77 15.34 -3.71
CA LEU A 58 9.42 14.29 -4.49
C LEU A 58 8.76 14.13 -5.87
N TYR A 59 7.43 14.06 -5.91
CA TYR A 59 6.65 13.95 -7.16
C TYR A 59 6.97 15.08 -8.16
N LEU A 60 7.16 16.30 -7.67
CA LEU A 60 7.53 17.45 -8.52
C LEU A 60 8.91 17.32 -9.17
N LYS A 61 9.82 16.51 -8.60
CA LYS A 61 11.19 16.30 -9.11
C LYS A 61 11.28 15.14 -10.11
N ILE A 62 10.22 14.35 -10.26
CA ILE A 62 10.16 13.20 -11.16
C ILE A 62 9.83 13.69 -12.58
N SER A 63 10.38 13.00 -13.59
CA SER A 63 10.07 13.28 -14.99
C SER A 63 8.59 13.07 -15.28
N ASP A 64 8.02 13.85 -16.21
CA ASP A 64 6.60 13.73 -16.54
C ASP A 64 6.21 12.32 -17.03
N LEU A 65 7.16 11.58 -17.62
CA LEU A 65 6.97 10.20 -18.03
C LEU A 65 6.76 9.23 -16.85
N GLU A 66 7.41 9.46 -15.71
CA GLU A 66 7.36 8.56 -14.55
C GLU A 66 6.30 8.98 -13.51
N LYS A 67 5.80 10.22 -13.59
CA LYS A 67 4.77 10.76 -12.68
C LYS A 67 3.52 9.87 -12.54
N PRO A 68 2.92 9.34 -13.62
CA PRO A 68 1.73 8.49 -13.51
C PRO A 68 2.00 7.23 -12.70
N LYS A 69 3.17 6.60 -12.94
CA LYS A 69 3.60 5.39 -12.23
C LYS A 69 3.89 5.68 -10.76
N PHE A 70 4.59 6.77 -10.47
CA PHE A 70 4.87 7.19 -9.08
C PHE A 70 3.58 7.42 -8.31
N ALA A 71 2.66 8.23 -8.86
CA ALA A 71 1.39 8.57 -8.23
C ALA A 71 0.54 7.32 -7.97
N THR A 72 0.42 6.44 -8.98
CA THR A 72 -0.33 5.19 -8.87
C THR A 72 0.30 4.27 -7.82
N LEU A 73 1.64 4.19 -7.75
CA LEU A 73 2.36 3.39 -6.76
C LEU A 73 2.08 3.88 -5.34
N TYR A 74 2.24 5.19 -5.09
CA TYR A 74 2.03 5.77 -3.77
C TYR A 74 0.58 5.64 -3.32
N TRP A 75 -0.37 5.84 -4.22
CA TRP A 75 -1.79 5.57 -3.96
C TRP A 75 -2.01 4.10 -3.56
N SER A 76 -1.52 3.15 -4.36
CA SER A 76 -1.72 1.72 -4.11
C SER A 76 -1.05 1.26 -2.81
N ILE A 77 0.16 1.77 -2.48
CA ILE A 77 0.83 1.49 -1.20
C ILE A 77 -0.05 1.95 -0.02
N LYS A 78 -0.60 3.18 -0.08
CA LYS A 78 -1.46 3.70 0.97
C LYS A 78 -2.74 2.88 1.11
N GLU A 79 -3.40 2.55 0.00
CA GLU A 79 -4.62 1.72 0.01
C GLU A 79 -4.36 0.31 0.58
N SER A 80 -3.29 -0.37 0.14
CA SER A 80 -2.94 -1.68 0.69
C SER A 80 -2.60 -1.61 2.18
N PHE A 81 -1.89 -0.58 2.65
CA PHE A 81 -1.63 -0.39 4.07
C PHE A 81 -2.92 -0.11 4.87
N LEU A 82 -3.81 0.75 4.38
CA LEU A 82 -5.08 1.05 5.06
C LEU A 82 -6.03 -0.13 5.10
N LYS A 83 -5.97 -1.02 4.10
CA LYS A 83 -6.65 -2.33 4.13
C LYS A 83 -6.03 -3.26 5.17
N ALA A 84 -4.70 -3.32 5.27
CA ALA A 84 -4.01 -4.11 6.28
C ALA A 84 -4.34 -3.64 7.71
N LEU A 85 -4.49 -2.33 7.91
CA LEU A 85 -4.90 -1.74 9.18
C LEU A 85 -6.40 -1.96 9.50
N GLY A 86 -7.21 -2.34 8.51
CA GLY A 86 -8.66 -2.52 8.66
C GLY A 86 -9.46 -1.22 8.74
N THR A 87 -8.85 -0.05 8.51
CA THR A 87 -9.57 1.24 8.54
C THR A 87 -10.14 1.65 7.20
N GLY A 88 -9.52 1.18 6.10
CA GLY A 88 -9.76 1.72 4.76
C GLY A 88 -9.62 3.24 4.73
N ILE A 89 -10.37 3.90 3.84
CA ILE A 89 -10.37 5.36 3.64
C ILE A 89 -10.94 6.18 4.81
N ARG A 90 -11.45 5.54 5.89
CA ARG A 90 -11.80 6.27 7.13
C ARG A 90 -10.57 6.94 7.75
N THR A 91 -9.39 6.43 7.42
CA THR A 91 -8.11 7.07 7.68
C THR A 91 -7.69 7.82 6.42
N HIS A 92 -7.43 9.12 6.56
CA HIS A 92 -6.98 9.93 5.43
C HIS A 92 -5.61 9.45 4.92
N PRO A 93 -5.42 9.22 3.60
CA PRO A 93 -4.15 8.73 3.04
C PRO A 93 -2.93 9.62 3.35
N ARG A 94 -3.13 10.92 3.53
CA ARG A 94 -2.07 11.86 3.98
C ARG A 94 -1.55 11.62 5.40
N HIS A 95 -2.21 10.80 6.20
CA HIS A 95 -1.67 10.38 7.52
C HIS A 95 -0.68 9.22 7.42
N VAL A 96 -0.53 8.66 6.22
CA VAL A 96 0.40 7.59 5.89
C VAL A 96 1.56 8.22 5.12
N SER A 97 2.78 8.17 5.63
CA SER A 97 3.97 8.60 4.90
C SER A 97 4.81 7.39 4.51
N ILE A 98 5.28 7.37 3.27
CA ILE A 98 6.05 6.26 2.70
C ILE A 98 7.54 6.62 2.73
N ASP A 99 8.34 5.75 3.34
CA ASP A 99 9.80 5.79 3.28
C ASP A 99 10.32 4.58 2.49
N GLN A 100 11.19 4.81 1.50
CA GLN A 100 11.65 3.75 0.61
C GLN A 100 12.91 3.09 1.19
N SER A 101 12.79 1.82 1.59
CA SER A 101 13.88 1.01 2.13
C SER A 101 14.36 -0.05 1.11
N GLY A 102 14.92 0.41 -0.02
CA GLY A 102 15.52 -0.45 -1.05
C GLY A 102 14.75 -0.48 -2.38
N THR A 103 15.07 -1.43 -3.25
CA THR A 103 14.59 -1.41 -4.65
C THR A 103 13.09 -1.66 -4.81
N ASN A 104 12.48 -2.46 -3.92
CA ASN A 104 11.04 -2.80 -3.96
C ASN A 104 10.39 -2.94 -2.57
N THR A 105 11.02 -2.41 -1.54
CA THR A 105 10.54 -2.49 -0.17
C THR A 105 10.30 -1.08 0.36
N PHE A 106 9.14 -0.87 0.98
CA PHE A 106 8.81 0.39 1.63
C PHE A 106 8.53 0.16 3.10
N THR A 107 8.88 1.15 3.91
CA THR A 107 8.45 1.31 5.29
C THR A 107 7.36 2.36 5.33
N ILE A 108 6.34 2.15 6.15
CA ILE A 108 5.28 3.13 6.36
C ILE A 108 5.44 3.74 7.74
N CYS A 109 5.42 5.06 7.81
CA CYS A 109 5.20 5.78 9.06
C CYS A 109 3.76 6.28 9.08
N PHE A 110 3.06 6.06 10.19
CA PHE A 110 1.65 6.40 10.35
C PHE A 110 1.46 7.33 11.55
N SER A 111 1.00 8.56 11.30
CA SER A 111 1.12 9.69 12.24
C SER A 111 0.09 9.71 13.38
N LYS A 112 -0.81 8.72 13.49
CA LYS A 112 -1.66 8.60 14.69
C LYS A 112 -0.84 8.02 15.84
N LEU A 113 -0.67 8.85 16.87
CA LEU A 113 0.10 8.63 18.11
C LEU A 113 0.32 7.13 18.43
N HIS A 114 1.58 6.70 18.30
CA HIS A 114 2.11 5.39 18.70
C HIS A 114 1.92 4.20 17.73
N TYR A 115 1.80 4.41 16.41
CA TYR A 115 2.00 3.30 15.46
C TYR A 115 3.50 2.98 15.31
N THR A 116 4.02 2.07 16.14
CA THR A 116 5.44 1.68 16.19
C THR A 116 5.79 0.47 15.34
N LYS A 117 4.80 -0.14 14.69
CA LYS A 117 4.97 -1.37 13.92
C LYS A 117 5.55 -1.02 12.55
N LYS A 118 6.46 -1.87 12.06
CA LYS A 118 7.10 -1.72 10.75
C LYS A 118 6.37 -2.61 9.74
N PRO A 119 5.35 -2.11 9.04
CA PRO A 119 4.75 -2.86 7.96
C PRO A 119 5.76 -3.05 6.84
N ILE A 120 5.66 -4.19 6.19
CA ILE A 120 6.47 -4.53 5.04
C ILE A 120 5.57 -4.41 3.81
N VAL A 121 5.98 -3.57 2.87
CA VAL A 121 5.26 -3.38 1.61
C VAL A 121 6.10 -3.86 0.44
N PHE A 122 5.51 -4.70 -0.39
CA PHE A 122 6.06 -5.13 -1.67
C PHE A 122 5.15 -4.68 -2.80
N TYR A 123 5.72 -4.38 -3.96
CA TYR A 123 4.92 -4.14 -5.16
C TYR A 123 5.47 -4.90 -6.37
N LYS A 124 4.60 -5.15 -7.33
CA LYS A 124 4.93 -5.76 -8.62
C LYS A 124 4.21 -5.03 -9.73
N LEU A 125 4.93 -4.80 -10.83
CA LEU A 125 4.32 -4.39 -12.09
C LEU A 125 3.75 -5.62 -12.81
N LEU A 126 2.47 -5.55 -13.17
CA LEU A 126 1.80 -6.57 -13.98
C LEU A 126 1.54 -6.00 -15.36
N GLU A 127 2.00 -6.72 -16.39
CA GLU A 127 1.86 -6.35 -17.81
C GLU A 127 2.32 -4.90 -18.12
N GLY A 128 3.26 -4.37 -17.34
CA GLY A 128 3.79 -3.01 -17.48
C GLY A 128 2.79 -1.88 -17.24
N SER A 129 1.52 -2.17 -16.94
CA SER A 129 0.44 -1.16 -16.87
C SER A 129 -0.38 -1.22 -15.58
N TYR A 130 -0.15 -2.20 -14.72
CA TYR A 130 -0.77 -2.30 -13.40
C TYR A 130 0.29 -2.40 -12.32
N ILE A 131 -0.01 -1.79 -11.17
CA ILE A 131 0.76 -1.92 -9.94
C ILE A 131 -0.08 -2.73 -8.97
N MET A 132 0.47 -3.86 -8.51
CA MET A 132 -0.09 -4.63 -7.40
C MET A 132 0.80 -4.41 -6.18
N THR A 133 0.20 -4.00 -5.06
CA THR A 133 0.89 -3.79 -3.78
C THR A 133 0.37 -4.75 -2.72
N ASN A 134 1.27 -5.23 -1.88
CA ASN A 134 0.99 -6.14 -0.78
C ASN A 134 1.60 -5.55 0.48
N THR A 135 0.78 -5.36 1.50
CA THR A 135 1.20 -4.90 2.82
C THR A 135 0.98 -5.98 3.85
N ILE A 136 2.01 -6.26 4.64
CA ILE A 136 1.98 -7.18 5.78
C ILE A 136 2.36 -6.40 7.03
N ILE A 137 1.53 -6.49 8.07
CA ILE A 137 1.85 -5.97 9.40
C ILE A 137 2.20 -7.18 10.28
N PRO A 138 3.48 -7.39 10.63
CA PRO A 138 3.89 -8.49 11.49
C PRO A 138 3.39 -8.25 12.92
N ARG A 139 3.08 -9.32 13.67
CA ARG A 139 2.90 -9.19 15.12
C ARG A 139 4.23 -8.82 15.77
N PRO A 140 4.24 -7.94 16.77
CA PRO A 140 5.41 -7.74 17.62
C PRO A 140 5.85 -9.08 18.22
N GLN A 141 7.17 -9.31 18.27
CA GLN A 141 7.78 -10.43 19.01
C GLN A 141 7.70 -10.19 20.51
#